data_AF-A0A0R3TSZ4-F1
#
_entry.id   AF-A0A0R3TSZ4-F1
#
_cell.length_a   1.000
_cell.length_b   1.000
_cell.length_c   1.000
_cell.angle_alpha   90.00
_cell.angle_beta   90.00
_cell.angle_gamma   90.00
#
_symmetry.space_group_name_H-M   'P 1'
#
loop_
_entity.id
_entity.type
_entity.pdbx_description
1 polymer ?
#
loop_
_entity_poly.entity_id
_entity_poly.type
_entity_poly.pdbx_seq_one_letter_code
_entity_poly.pdbx_strand_id
1 'polypeptide(L)'
;MTKNRSNKKSNKRTSQQSHPPNEMTIPPEAETHDSGSLNNRKMSFLSTDDFVKALNGQRCIKRILVANNGIAAVKCMRSIRSWAYVTFRNAEAFFFVCMASPEDVHASAEYIKMANKMVMVPGGSNVNNYANVELILQTAVSNHVDAVWAGWGHASENPQLPEVLAKHNIAFLGPSHEAMWALGDKIAATILAQSAGVPTVPWSGSHITVDVKKLEKSPQHCSSVLSELISPDVFANACVKTPEECLAVSDRIGYPVMIKASEGGGGKGIRRVEGSEDVAALFNQVSGIVICL
;
A
#
# COMPACT_ATOMS: atom_id res chain seq x y z
N MET A 1 -23.08 9.31 70.45
CA MET A 1 -24.53 9.31 70.73
C MET A 1 -25.17 10.47 69.97
N THR A 2 -26.01 10.14 68.97
CA THR A 2 -27.27 10.80 68.52
C THR A 2 -27.34 12.34 68.40
N LYS A 3 -27.86 13.00 67.35
CA LYS A 3 -28.86 12.65 66.32
C LYS A 3 -28.82 13.69 65.17
N ASN A 4 -29.16 13.25 63.96
CA ASN A 4 -29.56 14.03 62.79
C ASN A 4 -30.69 15.04 63.06
N ARG A 5 -30.68 16.19 62.38
CA ARG A 5 -31.88 16.76 61.71
C ARG A 5 -31.52 17.78 60.63
N SER A 6 -32.10 17.52 59.46
CA SER A 6 -32.19 18.29 58.22
C SER A 6 -33.02 19.58 58.38
N ASN A 7 -32.70 20.66 57.65
CA ASN A 7 -33.42 21.12 56.44
C ASN A 7 -33.05 22.56 56.00
N LYS A 8 -32.96 22.73 54.67
CA LYS A 8 -33.26 23.92 53.84
C LYS A 8 -32.66 25.29 54.19
N LYS A 9 -31.66 25.72 53.39
CA LYS A 9 -31.32 27.13 53.15
C LYS A 9 -32.07 27.65 51.92
N SER A 10 -32.77 28.77 52.10
CA SER A 10 -33.37 29.61 51.04
C SER A 10 -32.69 30.99 50.98
N ASN A 11 -32.68 31.53 49.77
CA ASN A 11 -32.01 32.74 49.26
C ASN A 11 -32.14 34.05 50.04
N LYS A 12 -31.08 34.88 49.93
CA LYS A 12 -31.10 36.32 49.51
C LYS A 12 -29.64 36.79 49.32
N ARG A 13 -29.16 36.89 48.08
CA ARG A 13 -29.04 38.11 47.22
C ARG A 13 -28.23 39.26 47.85
N THR A 14 -27.00 39.41 47.38
CA THR A 14 -26.24 40.67 47.34
C THR A 14 -25.92 41.00 45.89
N SER A 15 -26.12 42.27 45.56
CA SER A 15 -26.13 42.90 44.25
C SER A 15 -24.73 43.21 43.70
N GLN A 16 -24.47 42.86 42.44
CA GLN A 16 -23.44 43.49 41.62
C GLN A 16 -24.04 43.87 40.26
N GLN A 17 -23.74 45.10 39.84
CA GLN A 17 -24.26 45.79 38.66
C GLN A 17 -23.77 45.14 37.37
N SER A 18 -24.69 44.90 36.43
CA SER A 18 -24.44 44.37 35.09
C SER A 18 -24.20 45.50 34.09
N HIS A 19 -22.99 45.57 33.53
CA HIS A 19 -22.71 46.30 32.29
C HIS A 19 -23.32 45.54 31.09
N PRO A 20 -23.88 46.24 30.07
CA PRO A 20 -24.38 45.59 28.88
C PRO A 20 -23.20 45.11 28.00
N PRO A 21 -23.28 43.93 27.36
CA PRO A 21 -22.28 43.52 26.40
C PRO A 21 -22.43 44.31 25.09
N ASN A 22 -21.32 44.85 24.61
CA ASN A 22 -21.18 45.52 23.31
C ASN A 22 -21.70 44.63 22.17
N GLU A 23 -22.57 45.20 21.34
CA GLU A 23 -22.91 44.69 20.01
C GLU A 23 -21.61 44.51 19.20
N MET A 24 -21.32 43.26 18.85
CA MET A 24 -20.25 42.93 17.92
C MET A 24 -20.85 42.94 16.52
N THR A 25 -20.74 44.08 15.84
CA THR A 25 -21.03 44.23 14.41
C THR A 25 -20.21 43.21 13.61
N ILE A 26 -20.91 42.30 12.94
CA ILE A 26 -20.33 41.31 12.01
C ILE A 26 -19.89 42.08 10.76
N PRO A 27 -18.62 41.98 10.32
CA PRO A 27 -18.18 42.58 9.06
C PRO A 27 -18.87 41.88 7.87
N PRO A 28 -19.17 42.60 6.77
CA PRO A 28 -19.73 41.98 5.58
C PRO A 28 -18.74 40.94 5.05
N GLU A 29 -19.27 39.75 4.75
CA GLU A 29 -18.53 38.63 4.19
C GLU A 29 -17.72 39.10 2.98
N ALA A 30 -16.40 38.94 3.07
CA ALA A 30 -15.52 39.13 1.93
C ALA A 30 -15.94 38.15 0.84
N GLU A 31 -16.10 38.69 -0.38
CA GLU A 31 -16.42 37.95 -1.59
C GLU A 31 -15.59 36.67 -1.68
N THR A 32 -16.24 35.55 -1.39
CA THR A 32 -15.71 34.24 -1.72
C THR A 32 -15.72 34.16 -3.24
N HIS A 33 -14.54 34.11 -3.84
CA HIS A 33 -14.39 33.66 -5.22
C HIS A 33 -15.19 32.36 -5.37
N ASP A 34 -16.29 32.45 -6.13
CA ASP A 34 -17.09 31.34 -6.60
C ASP A 34 -16.18 30.41 -7.40
N SER A 35 -15.48 29.51 -6.71
CA SER A 35 -14.93 28.31 -7.29
C SER A 35 -16.12 27.47 -7.68
N GLY A 36 -16.62 27.76 -8.89
CA GLY A 36 -17.87 27.28 -9.42
C GLY A 36 -18.14 25.86 -9.00
N SER A 37 -19.32 25.67 -8.39
CA SER A 37 -19.99 24.40 -8.27
C SER A 37 -19.79 23.63 -9.59
N LEU A 38 -18.88 22.65 -9.57
CA LEU A 38 -18.68 21.72 -10.68
C LEU A 38 -19.98 20.93 -10.78
N ASN A 39 -20.87 21.46 -11.62
CA ASN A 39 -22.09 20.83 -12.05
C ASN A 39 -21.79 19.35 -12.30
N ASN A 40 -22.45 18.48 -11.54
CA ASN A 40 -22.41 17.03 -11.66
C ASN A 40 -23.12 16.56 -12.94
N ARG A 41 -22.79 17.18 -14.09
CA ARG A 41 -23.05 16.61 -15.40
C ARG A 41 -22.20 15.35 -15.45
N LYS A 42 -22.86 14.19 -15.48
CA LYS A 42 -22.24 12.90 -15.86
C LYS A 42 -21.52 13.12 -17.19
N MET A 43 -20.24 13.47 -17.12
CA MET A 43 -19.36 13.55 -18.28
C MET A 43 -19.26 12.12 -18.82
N SER A 44 -20.03 11.85 -19.86
CA SER A 44 -19.92 10.61 -20.62
C SER A 44 -18.89 10.87 -21.71
N PHE A 45 -17.82 10.10 -21.71
CA PHE A 45 -16.75 10.22 -22.69
C PHE A 45 -17.00 9.24 -23.83
N LEU A 46 -16.71 9.65 -25.07
CA LEU A 46 -16.91 8.80 -26.24
C LEU A 46 -15.74 7.82 -26.45
N SER A 47 -14.54 8.19 -26.00
CA SER A 47 -13.33 7.38 -26.12
C SER A 47 -12.47 7.45 -24.86
N THR A 48 -11.62 6.45 -24.66
CA THR A 48 -10.64 6.43 -23.57
C THR A 48 -9.57 7.51 -23.76
N ASP A 49 -9.21 7.85 -24.99
CA ASP A 49 -8.23 8.91 -25.29
C ASP A 49 -8.74 10.29 -24.87
N ASP A 50 -10.01 10.60 -25.17
CA ASP A 50 -10.61 11.89 -24.79
C ASP A 50 -10.74 12.01 -23.27
N PHE A 51 -11.09 10.90 -22.61
CA PHE A 51 -11.13 10.84 -21.15
C PHE A 51 -9.76 11.12 -20.51
N VAL A 52 -8.71 10.47 -21.02
CA VAL A 52 -7.34 10.67 -20.53
C VAL A 52 -6.90 12.12 -20.75
N LYS A 53 -7.14 12.68 -21.94
CA LYS A 53 -6.79 14.09 -22.24
C LYS A 53 -7.56 15.08 -21.36
N ALA A 54 -8.87 14.88 -21.18
CA ALA A 54 -9.71 15.76 -20.39
C ALA A 54 -9.33 15.78 -18.90
N LEU A 55 -8.75 14.68 -18.39
CA LEU A 55 -8.26 14.57 -17.02
C LEU A 55 -6.75 14.78 -16.88
N ASN A 56 -6.09 15.32 -17.92
CA ASN A 56 -4.64 15.56 -17.95
C ASN A 56 -3.80 14.30 -17.68
N GLY A 57 -4.30 13.12 -18.05
CA GLY A 57 -3.56 11.87 -17.98
C GLY A 57 -2.48 11.77 -19.06
N GLN A 58 -1.39 11.06 -18.75
CA GLN A 58 -0.21 10.98 -19.62
C GLN A 58 -0.18 9.76 -20.55
N ARG A 59 -0.86 8.67 -20.16
CA ARG A 59 -0.89 7.40 -20.90
C ARG A 59 -2.33 6.92 -21.06
N CYS A 60 -2.72 6.63 -22.29
CA CYS A 60 -3.97 5.92 -22.56
C CYS A 60 -3.73 4.40 -22.45
N ILE A 61 -4.56 3.71 -21.68
CA ILE A 61 -4.52 2.25 -21.50
C ILE A 61 -5.79 1.69 -22.11
N LYS A 62 -5.66 0.73 -23.04
CA LYS A 62 -6.79 0.06 -23.70
C LYS A 62 -6.70 -1.46 -23.56
N ARG A 63 -5.50 -2.03 -23.54
CA ARG A 63 -5.25 -3.47 -23.44
C ARG A 63 -4.55 -3.80 -22.14
N ILE A 64 -5.14 -4.68 -21.33
CA ILE A 64 -4.66 -5.03 -19.99
C ILE A 64 -4.40 -6.53 -19.92
N LEU A 65 -3.18 -6.92 -19.56
CA LEU A 65 -2.86 -8.29 -19.15
C LEU A 65 -3.21 -8.48 -17.68
N VAL A 66 -4.02 -9.49 -17.38
CA VAL A 66 -4.31 -9.95 -16.03
C VAL A 66 -3.34 -11.08 -15.70
N ALA A 67 -2.27 -10.75 -14.96
CA ALA A 67 -1.26 -11.69 -14.48
C ALA A 67 -1.68 -12.34 -13.15
N ASN A 68 -2.92 -12.83 -13.10
CA ASN A 68 -3.51 -13.47 -11.93
C ASN A 68 -4.67 -14.37 -12.39
N ASN A 69 -5.15 -15.25 -11.51
CA ASN A 69 -6.26 -16.15 -11.76
C ASN A 69 -7.37 -16.00 -10.70
N GLY A 70 -8.34 -16.92 -10.72
CA GLY A 70 -9.38 -17.03 -9.70
C GLY A 70 -10.18 -15.73 -9.47
N ILE A 71 -10.49 -15.46 -8.21
CA ILE A 71 -11.36 -14.33 -7.80
C ILE A 71 -10.72 -12.95 -8.06
N ALA A 72 -9.38 -12.85 -8.01
CA ALA A 72 -8.66 -11.62 -8.29
C ALA A 72 -8.92 -11.18 -9.74
N ALA A 73 -8.71 -12.08 -10.70
CA ALA A 73 -8.94 -11.83 -12.11
C ALA A 73 -10.41 -11.46 -12.40
N VAL A 74 -11.36 -12.21 -11.82
CA VAL A 74 -12.80 -11.91 -11.95
C VAL A 74 -13.14 -10.52 -11.41
N LYS A 75 -12.68 -10.20 -10.19
CA LYS A 75 -13.01 -8.92 -9.54
C LYS A 75 -12.41 -7.75 -10.32
N CYS A 76 -11.19 -7.87 -10.82
CA CYS A 76 -10.54 -6.86 -11.66
C CYS A 76 -11.38 -6.55 -12.90
N MET A 77 -11.62 -7.55 -13.73
CA MET A 77 -12.35 -7.38 -14.99
C MET A 77 -13.78 -6.88 -14.77
N ARG A 78 -14.53 -7.45 -13.81
CA ARG A 78 -15.90 -6.97 -13.50
C ARG A 78 -15.92 -5.51 -13.05
N SER A 79 -14.96 -5.10 -12.22
CA SER A 79 -14.91 -3.74 -11.69
C SER A 79 -14.58 -2.72 -12.78
N ILE A 80 -13.58 -3.02 -13.61
CA ILE A 80 -13.19 -2.13 -14.72
C ILE A 80 -14.32 -2.06 -15.75
N ARG A 81 -14.95 -3.18 -16.13
CA ARG A 81 -16.10 -3.17 -17.05
C ARG A 81 -17.29 -2.39 -16.52
N SER A 82 -17.60 -2.54 -15.23
CA SER A 82 -18.69 -1.78 -14.59
C SER A 82 -18.42 -0.27 -14.64
N TRP A 83 -17.21 0.14 -14.25
CA TRP A 83 -16.79 1.54 -14.34
C TRP A 83 -16.76 2.05 -15.79
N ALA A 84 -16.30 1.23 -16.73
CA ALA A 84 -16.26 1.55 -18.15
C ALA A 84 -17.68 1.76 -18.72
N TYR A 85 -18.65 0.94 -18.32
CA TYR A 85 -20.05 1.12 -18.72
C TYR A 85 -20.65 2.44 -18.18
N VAL A 86 -20.31 2.81 -16.94
CA VAL A 86 -20.78 4.08 -16.36
C VAL A 86 -20.12 5.29 -17.04
N THR A 87 -18.86 5.17 -17.45
CA THR A 87 -18.04 6.30 -17.97
C THR A 87 -18.16 6.47 -19.48
N PHE A 88 -18.13 5.37 -20.24
CA PHE A 88 -18.09 5.34 -21.70
C PHE A 88 -19.38 4.79 -22.34
N ARG A 89 -20.35 4.32 -21.54
CA ARG A 89 -21.51 3.54 -22.01
C ARG A 89 -21.12 2.28 -22.79
N ASN A 90 -19.88 1.81 -22.58
CA ASN A 90 -19.31 0.64 -23.21
C ASN A 90 -18.54 -0.18 -22.17
N ALA A 91 -19.06 -1.36 -21.82
CA ALA A 91 -18.39 -2.27 -20.90
C ALA A 91 -17.11 -2.87 -21.51
N GLU A 92 -17.03 -2.98 -22.84
CA GLU A 92 -15.90 -3.52 -23.59
C GLU A 92 -14.92 -2.42 -24.04
N ALA A 93 -14.90 -1.27 -23.36
CA ALA A 93 -13.94 -0.19 -23.65
C ALA A 93 -12.47 -0.61 -23.41
N PHE A 94 -12.25 -1.68 -22.63
CA PHE A 94 -10.95 -2.25 -22.33
C PHE A 94 -10.87 -3.69 -22.82
N PHE A 95 -9.75 -4.04 -23.43
CA PHE A 95 -9.46 -5.38 -23.91
C PHE A 95 -8.62 -6.14 -22.88
N PHE A 96 -9.15 -7.21 -22.32
CA PHE A 96 -8.46 -8.04 -21.34
C PHE A 96 -7.80 -9.26 -21.99
N VAL A 97 -6.51 -9.44 -21.67
CA VAL A 97 -5.77 -10.67 -21.92
C VAL A 97 -5.60 -11.36 -20.57
N CYS A 98 -5.94 -12.65 -20.45
CA CYS A 98 -5.65 -13.43 -19.26
C CYS A 98 -4.65 -14.55 -19.55
N MET A 99 -3.79 -14.83 -18.58
CA MET A 99 -3.00 -16.06 -18.53
C MET A 99 -3.88 -17.18 -17.97
N ALA A 100 -3.81 -18.38 -18.54
CA ALA A 100 -4.55 -19.54 -18.05
C ALA A 100 -3.69 -20.80 -18.06
N SER A 101 -3.55 -21.44 -16.90
CA SER A 101 -2.89 -22.74 -16.77
C SER A 101 -3.82 -23.87 -17.23
N PRO A 102 -3.32 -25.07 -17.56
CA PRO A 102 -4.15 -26.22 -17.91
C PRO A 102 -5.17 -26.56 -16.82
N GLU A 103 -4.82 -26.37 -15.56
CA GLU A 103 -5.68 -26.61 -14.40
C GLU A 103 -6.84 -25.60 -14.34
N ASP A 104 -6.57 -24.31 -14.60
CA ASP A 104 -7.62 -23.29 -14.65
C ASP A 104 -8.59 -23.52 -15.82
N VAL A 105 -8.06 -23.94 -16.98
CA VAL A 105 -8.88 -24.30 -18.14
C VAL A 105 -9.73 -25.53 -17.86
N HIS A 106 -9.14 -26.57 -17.27
CA HIS A 106 -9.86 -27.79 -16.89
C HIS A 106 -10.97 -27.49 -15.87
N ALA A 107 -10.70 -26.61 -14.90
CA ALA A 107 -11.68 -26.13 -13.93
C ALA A 107 -12.74 -25.19 -14.52
N SER A 108 -12.66 -24.85 -15.82
CA SER A 108 -13.56 -23.89 -16.49
C SER A 108 -13.64 -22.55 -15.75
N ALA A 109 -12.48 -22.04 -15.30
CA ALA A 109 -12.40 -20.87 -14.44
C ALA A 109 -13.07 -19.64 -15.08
N GLU A 110 -13.89 -18.95 -14.30
CA GLU A 110 -14.81 -17.93 -14.83
C GLU A 110 -14.09 -16.73 -15.47
N TYR A 111 -12.90 -16.39 -14.97
CA TYR A 111 -12.11 -15.30 -15.52
C TYR A 111 -11.70 -15.54 -16.98
N ILE A 112 -11.54 -16.80 -17.39
CA ILE A 112 -11.16 -17.18 -18.76
C ILE A 112 -12.28 -16.80 -19.74
N LYS A 113 -13.53 -17.07 -19.37
CA LYS A 113 -14.72 -16.73 -20.17
C LYS A 113 -14.96 -15.22 -20.22
N MET A 114 -14.54 -14.51 -19.18
CA MET A 114 -14.68 -13.07 -19.11
C MET A 114 -13.64 -12.33 -19.95
N ALA A 115 -12.41 -12.84 -20.05
CA ALA A 115 -11.35 -12.16 -20.80
C ALA A 115 -11.65 -12.14 -22.31
N ASN A 116 -11.15 -11.11 -23.01
CA ASN A 116 -11.30 -11.02 -24.47
C ASN A 116 -10.33 -11.97 -25.19
N LYS A 117 -9.18 -12.28 -24.56
CA LYS A 117 -8.20 -13.24 -25.08
C LYS A 117 -7.60 -14.05 -23.93
N MET A 118 -7.52 -15.36 -24.12
CA MET A 118 -6.80 -16.28 -23.24
C MET A 118 -5.42 -16.62 -23.84
N VAL A 119 -4.39 -16.66 -23.01
CA VAL A 119 -3.06 -17.17 -23.33
C VAL A 119 -2.76 -18.36 -22.44
N MET A 120 -2.52 -19.52 -23.05
CA MET A 120 -2.10 -20.71 -22.32
C MET A 120 -0.70 -20.52 -21.73
N VAL A 121 -0.55 -20.86 -20.46
CA VAL A 121 0.74 -20.80 -19.73
C VAL A 121 1.05 -22.16 -19.09
N PRO A 122 2.30 -22.42 -18.66
CA PRO A 122 2.64 -23.69 -18.01
C PRO A 122 1.79 -23.98 -16.76
N GLY A 123 1.52 -25.26 -16.52
CA GLY A 123 0.81 -25.73 -15.33
C GLY A 123 1.69 -25.87 -14.09
N GLY A 124 1.11 -26.47 -13.05
CA GLY A 124 1.78 -26.72 -11.78
C GLY A 124 1.95 -25.48 -10.90
N SER A 125 3.06 -25.42 -10.17
CA SER A 125 3.34 -24.37 -9.18
C SER A 125 3.32 -22.96 -9.79
N ASN A 126 2.92 -21.96 -9.01
CA ASN A 126 2.77 -20.60 -9.51
C ASN A 126 4.06 -19.95 -10.03
N VAL A 127 5.22 -20.42 -9.57
CA VAL A 127 6.55 -20.03 -10.05
C VAL A 127 6.77 -20.32 -11.53
N ASN A 128 5.99 -21.23 -12.11
CA ASN A 128 6.05 -21.57 -13.54
C ASN A 128 5.12 -20.68 -14.38
N ASN A 129 4.17 -19.97 -13.75
CA ASN A 129 3.14 -19.22 -14.46
C ASN A 129 2.93 -17.80 -13.88
N TYR A 130 1.98 -17.61 -12.98
CA TYR A 130 1.53 -16.30 -12.48
C TYR A 130 2.57 -15.56 -11.63
N ALA A 131 3.54 -16.26 -11.06
CA ALA A 131 4.66 -15.66 -10.33
C ALA A 131 5.95 -15.55 -11.18
N ASN A 132 5.91 -15.99 -12.44
CA ASN A 132 7.07 -15.95 -13.34
C ASN A 132 7.12 -14.61 -14.09
N VAL A 133 8.00 -13.72 -13.64
CA VAL A 133 8.14 -12.35 -14.18
C VAL A 133 8.50 -12.35 -15.66
N GLU A 134 9.41 -13.23 -16.09
CA GLU A 134 9.84 -13.32 -17.49
C GLU A 134 8.68 -13.77 -18.39
N LEU A 135 7.93 -14.79 -17.96
CA LEU A 135 6.77 -15.26 -18.71
C LEU A 135 5.67 -14.19 -18.82
N ILE A 136 5.42 -13.45 -17.73
CA ILE A 136 4.43 -12.35 -17.73
C ILE A 136 4.87 -11.27 -18.73
N LEU A 137 6.15 -10.89 -18.72
CA LEU A 137 6.70 -9.92 -19.66
C LEU A 137 6.57 -10.40 -21.11
N GLN A 138 6.98 -11.63 -21.40
CA GLN A 138 6.86 -12.22 -22.75
C GLN A 138 5.41 -12.25 -23.23
N THR A 139 4.48 -12.60 -22.34
CA THR A 139 3.04 -12.60 -22.62
C THR A 139 2.54 -11.18 -22.90
N ALA A 140 2.97 -10.20 -22.11
CA ALA A 140 2.58 -8.79 -22.26
C ALA A 140 3.04 -8.23 -23.61
N VAL A 141 4.32 -8.44 -23.96
CA VAL A 141 4.94 -7.97 -25.21
C VAL A 141 4.28 -8.64 -26.42
N SER A 142 4.13 -9.98 -26.40
CA SER A 142 3.55 -10.73 -27.53
C SER A 142 2.08 -10.41 -27.80
N ASN A 143 1.37 -9.85 -26.82
CA ASN A 143 -0.03 -9.46 -26.94
C ASN A 143 -0.23 -7.94 -27.07
N HIS A 144 0.87 -7.18 -27.17
CA HIS A 144 0.88 -5.72 -27.30
C HIS A 144 -0.01 -5.04 -26.24
N VAL A 145 0.12 -5.45 -24.98
CA VAL A 145 -0.68 -4.86 -23.90
C VAL A 145 -0.10 -3.52 -23.46
N ASP A 146 -0.97 -2.59 -23.10
CA ASP A 146 -0.55 -1.27 -22.60
C ASP A 146 -0.21 -1.34 -21.10
N ALA A 147 -0.81 -2.29 -20.38
CA ALA A 147 -0.64 -2.43 -18.95
C ALA A 147 -0.76 -3.88 -18.44
N VAL A 148 -0.17 -4.16 -17.28
CA VAL A 148 -0.30 -5.42 -16.54
C VAL A 148 -0.91 -5.16 -15.17
N TRP A 149 -1.87 -5.99 -14.77
CA TRP A 149 -2.44 -6.01 -13.43
C TRP A 149 -2.15 -7.35 -12.76
N ALA A 150 -1.52 -7.31 -11.59
CA ALA A 150 -1.13 -8.50 -10.84
C ALA A 150 -2.04 -8.81 -9.63
N GLY A 151 -2.87 -7.86 -9.18
CA GLY A 151 -3.77 -8.08 -8.05
C GLY A 151 -3.03 -8.38 -6.74
N TRP A 152 -3.32 -9.53 -6.12
CA TRP A 152 -2.66 -10.02 -4.90
C TRP A 152 -2.16 -11.45 -5.08
N GLY A 153 -1.16 -11.84 -4.30
CA GLY A 153 -0.44 -13.10 -4.46
C GLY A 153 0.43 -13.13 -5.72
N HIS A 154 1.04 -14.27 -6.01
CA HIS A 154 1.93 -14.46 -7.17
C HIS A 154 3.03 -13.38 -7.27
N ALA A 155 3.17 -12.70 -8.42
CA ALA A 155 4.15 -11.63 -8.62
C ALA A 155 3.67 -10.23 -8.20
N SER A 156 2.53 -10.09 -7.51
CA SER A 156 1.98 -8.77 -7.14
C SER A 156 2.88 -7.93 -6.23
N GLU A 157 3.68 -8.57 -5.40
CA GLU A 157 4.63 -7.93 -4.47
C GLU A 157 6.08 -8.07 -4.95
N ASN A 158 6.32 -8.58 -6.17
CA ASN A 158 7.66 -8.73 -6.72
C ASN A 158 8.10 -7.44 -7.44
N PRO A 159 9.07 -6.67 -6.93
CA PRO A 159 9.48 -5.40 -7.53
C PRO A 159 10.08 -5.55 -8.94
N GLN A 160 10.62 -6.73 -9.27
CA GLN A 160 11.19 -6.98 -10.60
C GLN A 160 10.12 -6.87 -11.70
N LEU A 161 8.86 -7.18 -11.39
CA LEU A 161 7.78 -7.12 -12.37
C LEU A 161 7.55 -5.70 -12.92
N PRO A 162 7.24 -4.67 -12.10
CA PRO A 162 7.13 -3.29 -12.59
C PRO A 162 8.43 -2.78 -13.23
N GLU A 163 9.61 -3.20 -12.74
CA GLU A 163 10.89 -2.79 -13.31
C GLU A 163 11.06 -3.25 -14.77
N VAL A 164 10.85 -4.54 -15.05
CA VAL A 164 11.00 -5.07 -16.41
C VAL A 164 9.92 -4.58 -17.35
N LEU A 165 8.70 -4.36 -16.85
CA LEU A 165 7.59 -3.80 -17.63
C LEU A 165 7.86 -2.34 -18.04
N ALA A 166 8.40 -1.53 -17.12
CA ALA A 166 8.75 -0.14 -17.39
C ALA A 166 9.80 -0.02 -18.52
N LYS A 167 10.82 -0.90 -18.52
CA LYS A 167 11.84 -0.99 -19.58
C LYS A 167 11.25 -1.29 -20.97
N HIS A 168 10.06 -1.89 -21.03
CA HIS A 168 9.34 -2.21 -22.26
C HIS A 168 8.17 -1.27 -22.56
N ASN A 169 8.09 -0.12 -21.88
CA ASN A 169 7.01 0.86 -22.02
C ASN A 169 5.60 0.27 -21.72
N ILE A 170 5.52 -0.74 -20.86
CA ILE A 170 4.27 -1.34 -20.39
C ILE A 170 3.97 -0.83 -18.98
N ALA A 171 2.76 -0.33 -18.75
CA ALA A 171 2.36 0.16 -17.43
C ALA A 171 2.18 -1.00 -16.45
N PHE A 172 2.63 -0.84 -15.22
CA PHE A 172 2.20 -1.71 -14.12
C PHE A 172 1.05 -1.02 -13.38
N LEU A 173 -0.09 -1.70 -13.24
CA LEU A 173 -1.27 -1.19 -12.53
C LEU A 173 -1.13 -1.42 -11.02
N GLY A 174 -0.16 -0.72 -10.42
CA GLY A 174 0.19 -0.77 -9.00
C GLY A 174 1.33 0.20 -8.70
N PRO A 175 1.99 0.07 -7.54
CA PRO A 175 3.14 0.92 -7.20
C PRO A 175 4.33 0.69 -8.14
N SER A 176 5.22 1.68 -8.26
CA SER A 176 6.47 1.53 -9.00
C SER A 176 7.41 0.53 -8.32
N HIS A 177 8.42 0.04 -9.04
CA HIS A 177 9.38 -0.89 -8.44
C HIS A 177 10.17 -0.25 -7.28
N GLU A 178 10.47 1.04 -7.35
CA GLU A 178 11.13 1.78 -6.27
C GLU A 178 10.24 1.82 -5.03
N ALA A 179 8.95 2.11 -5.19
CA ALA A 179 8.00 2.12 -4.09
C ALA A 179 7.81 0.71 -3.48
N MET A 180 7.76 -0.33 -4.32
CA MET A 180 7.68 -1.72 -3.85
C MET A 180 8.92 -2.15 -3.06
N TRP A 181 10.12 -1.81 -3.55
CA TRP A 181 11.35 -2.04 -2.79
C TRP A 181 11.35 -1.26 -1.47
N ALA A 182 10.85 -0.02 -1.49
CA ALA A 182 10.95 0.89 -0.36
C ALA A 182 10.10 0.46 0.82
N LEU A 183 8.94 -0.09 0.51
CA LEU A 183 7.92 -0.43 1.49
C LEU A 183 7.75 -1.95 1.65
N GLY A 184 8.48 -2.76 0.87
CA GLY A 184 8.45 -4.22 0.95
C GLY A 184 9.28 -4.77 2.12
N ASP A 185 10.41 -4.14 2.43
CA ASP A 185 11.23 -4.52 3.58
C ASP A 185 10.71 -3.89 4.87
N LYS A 186 10.53 -4.71 5.92
CA LYS A 186 9.91 -4.26 7.18
C LYS A 186 10.75 -3.20 7.88
N ILE A 187 12.08 -3.30 7.83
CA ILE A 187 12.99 -2.35 8.48
C ILE A 187 12.95 -1.03 7.71
N ALA A 188 13.16 -1.07 6.39
CA ALA A 188 13.15 0.12 5.55
C ALA A 188 11.80 0.86 5.62
N ALA A 189 10.70 0.14 5.49
CA ALA A 189 9.35 0.69 5.58
C ALA A 189 9.09 1.37 6.93
N THR A 190 9.54 0.77 8.03
CA THR A 190 9.34 1.31 9.38
C THR A 190 10.18 2.56 9.61
N ILE A 191 11.43 2.61 9.12
CA ILE A 191 12.26 3.82 9.16
C ILE A 191 11.58 4.96 8.40
N LEU A 192 11.07 4.70 7.19
CA LEU A 192 10.36 5.71 6.39
C LEU A 192 9.08 6.19 7.08
N ALA A 193 8.32 5.28 7.68
CA ALA A 193 7.11 5.63 8.44
C ALA A 193 7.42 6.56 9.61
N GLN A 194 8.41 6.22 10.45
CA GLN A 194 8.86 7.09 11.56
C GLN A 194 9.34 8.45 11.06
N SER A 195 10.06 8.46 9.94
CA SER A 195 10.58 9.70 9.34
C SER A 195 9.48 10.61 8.79
N ALA A 196 8.35 10.03 8.39
CA ALA A 196 7.14 10.75 7.99
C ALA A 196 6.25 11.15 9.18
N GLY A 197 6.68 10.90 10.42
CA GLY A 197 5.91 11.19 11.64
C GLY A 197 4.77 10.21 11.91
N VAL A 198 4.76 9.05 11.26
CA VAL A 198 3.77 7.99 11.50
C VAL A 198 4.19 7.20 12.75
N PRO A 199 3.32 7.07 13.77
CA PRO A 199 3.62 6.24 14.93
C PRO A 199 3.84 4.78 14.55
N THR A 200 4.94 4.19 15.02
CA THR A 200 5.27 2.77 14.82
C THR A 200 5.30 2.04 16.17
N VAL A 201 5.08 0.73 16.15
CA VAL A 201 5.25 -0.12 17.33
C VAL A 201 6.73 -0.05 17.78
N PRO A 202 7.04 -0.06 19.09
CA PRO A 202 8.42 -0.13 19.56
C PRO A 202 9.15 -1.31 18.93
N TRP A 203 10.37 -1.07 18.47
CA TRP A 203 11.17 -2.04 17.73
C TRP A 203 12.68 -1.76 17.84
N SER A 204 13.52 -2.65 17.30
CA SER A 204 14.98 -2.52 17.30
C SER A 204 15.47 -1.16 16.80
N GLY A 205 14.88 -0.66 15.71
CA GLY A 205 15.18 0.64 15.09
C GLY A 205 14.30 1.81 15.54
N SER A 206 13.70 1.75 16.73
CA SER A 206 12.93 2.88 17.26
C SER A 206 13.76 4.17 17.27
N HIS A 207 13.14 5.28 16.88
CA HIS A 207 13.77 6.61 16.79
C HIS A 207 14.79 6.80 15.64
N ILE A 208 15.05 5.77 14.83
CA ILE A 208 15.84 5.92 13.61
C ILE A 208 14.98 6.63 12.56
N THR A 209 15.46 7.77 12.10
CA THR A 209 14.79 8.60 11.07
C THR A 209 15.77 9.05 10.01
N VAL A 210 15.25 9.33 8.83
CA VAL A 210 15.97 9.85 7.67
C VAL A 210 15.30 11.12 7.16
N ASP A 211 16.05 11.99 6.50
CA ASP A 211 15.48 13.21 5.93
C ASP A 211 14.70 12.90 4.64
N VAL A 212 13.39 12.70 4.79
CA VAL A 212 12.47 12.44 3.69
C VAL A 212 12.36 13.60 2.70
N LYS A 213 12.77 14.83 3.05
CA LYS A 213 12.76 15.96 2.10
C LYS A 213 13.78 15.80 0.97
N LYS A 214 14.74 14.87 1.11
CA LYS A 214 15.64 14.48 0.02
C LYS A 214 14.91 13.75 -1.13
N LEU A 215 13.77 13.10 -0.85
CA LEU A 215 12.93 12.45 -1.88
C LEU A 215 12.32 13.48 -2.85
N GLU A 216 11.85 14.61 -2.32
CA GLU A 216 11.13 15.62 -3.12
C GLU A 216 12.01 16.29 -4.17
N LYS A 217 13.33 16.25 -3.98
CA LYS A 217 14.32 16.90 -4.86
C LYS A 217 14.99 15.95 -5.84
N SER A 218 14.80 14.63 -5.70
CA SER A 218 15.44 13.64 -6.57
C SER A 218 14.53 13.31 -7.76
N PRO A 219 15.03 13.32 -9.00
CA PRO A 219 14.21 13.02 -10.17
C PRO A 219 13.63 11.60 -10.11
N GLN A 220 12.43 11.42 -10.65
CA GLN A 220 11.54 10.24 -10.58
C GLN A 220 12.09 8.95 -11.24
N HIS A 221 13.40 8.80 -11.41
CA HIS A 221 14.03 7.74 -12.20
C HIS A 221 15.33 7.20 -11.57
N CYS A 222 15.28 6.76 -10.31
CA CYS A 222 16.41 6.02 -9.76
C CYS A 222 15.99 4.84 -8.89
N SER A 223 16.38 3.65 -9.33
CA SER A 223 16.41 2.44 -8.52
C SER A 223 17.28 2.57 -7.25
N SER A 224 18.10 3.64 -7.14
CA SER A 224 18.93 3.98 -5.98
C SER A 224 18.23 4.82 -4.90
N VAL A 225 16.99 5.27 -5.10
CA VAL A 225 16.32 6.20 -4.17
C VAL A 225 16.34 5.67 -2.74
N LEU A 226 16.15 4.37 -2.52
CA LEU A 226 16.29 3.77 -1.20
C LEU A 226 17.71 3.75 -0.65
N SER A 227 18.70 3.40 -1.47
CA SER A 227 20.10 3.41 -1.06
C SER A 227 20.61 4.83 -0.77
N GLU A 228 20.00 5.85 -1.39
CA GLU A 228 20.28 7.27 -1.11
C GLU A 228 19.58 7.76 0.17
N LEU A 229 18.40 7.21 0.50
CA LEU A 229 17.62 7.63 1.65
C LEU A 229 18.00 6.90 2.93
N ILE A 230 18.14 5.59 2.83
CA ILE A 230 18.54 4.71 3.92
C ILE A 230 19.92 4.20 3.55
N SER A 231 20.94 4.90 4.05
CA SER A 231 22.32 4.41 3.93
C SER A 231 22.44 3.00 4.53
N PRO A 232 23.34 2.16 4.01
CA PRO A 232 23.59 0.83 4.56
C PRO A 232 23.86 0.83 6.07
N ASP A 233 24.49 1.88 6.59
CA ASP A 233 24.77 2.04 8.02
C ASP A 233 23.50 2.28 8.83
N VAL A 234 22.60 3.14 8.35
CA VAL A 234 21.30 3.39 8.99
C VAL A 234 20.47 2.11 9.02
N PHE A 235 20.45 1.38 7.91
CA PHE A 235 19.77 0.09 7.84
C PHE A 235 20.38 -0.93 8.80
N ALA A 236 21.71 -1.06 8.80
CA ALA A 236 22.45 -1.99 9.65
C ALA A 236 22.28 -1.70 11.15
N ASN A 237 22.12 -0.43 11.54
CA ASN A 237 21.87 -0.03 12.93
C ASN A 237 20.45 -0.38 13.40
N ALA A 238 19.50 -0.56 12.48
CA ALA A 238 18.15 -1.01 12.80
C ALA A 238 18.03 -2.54 12.88
N CYS A 239 19.01 -3.26 12.34
CA CYS A 239 19.05 -4.72 12.30
C CYS A 239 19.59 -5.30 13.62
N VAL A 240 19.08 -6.47 13.99
CA VAL A 240 19.62 -7.30 15.06
C VAL A 240 20.43 -8.43 14.43
N LYS A 241 21.71 -8.56 14.82
CA LYS A 241 22.66 -9.49 14.18
C LYS A 241 23.02 -10.67 15.09
N THR A 242 22.90 -10.51 16.41
CA THR A 242 23.24 -11.56 17.37
C THR A 242 22.11 -11.81 18.39
N PRO A 243 22.07 -13.01 19.00
CA PRO A 243 21.16 -13.29 20.11
C PRO A 243 21.29 -12.30 21.27
N GLU A 244 22.50 -11.81 21.57
CA GLU A 244 22.77 -10.88 22.65
C GLU A 244 22.18 -9.49 22.35
N GLU A 245 22.33 -9.02 21.10
CA GLU A 245 21.65 -7.80 20.65
C GLU A 245 20.13 -7.96 20.71
N CYS A 246 19.62 -9.14 20.32
CA CYS A 246 18.20 -9.44 20.38
C CYS A 246 17.68 -9.39 21.82
N LEU A 247 18.42 -9.94 22.78
CA LEU A 247 18.07 -9.93 24.19
C LEU A 247 18.02 -8.49 24.72
N ALA A 248 19.06 -7.69 24.46
CA ALA A 248 19.11 -6.30 24.89
C ALA A 248 17.96 -5.46 24.31
N VAL A 249 17.60 -5.68 23.04
CA VAL A 249 16.43 -5.03 22.42
C VAL A 249 15.13 -5.51 23.04
N SER A 250 14.99 -6.81 23.29
CA SER A 250 13.78 -7.41 23.88
C SER A 250 13.52 -6.87 25.28
N ASP A 251 14.56 -6.76 26.11
CA ASP A 251 14.47 -6.20 27.46
C ASP A 251 14.13 -4.71 27.45
N ARG A 252 14.60 -3.96 26.44
CA ARG A 252 14.25 -2.55 26.25
C ARG A 252 12.78 -2.34 25.83
N ILE A 253 12.26 -3.20 24.94
CA ILE A 253 10.87 -3.12 24.45
C ILE A 253 9.88 -3.63 25.50
N GLY A 254 10.24 -4.72 26.19
CA GLY A 254 9.38 -5.43 27.12
C GLY A 254 8.63 -6.59 26.47
N TYR A 255 8.52 -7.71 27.18
CA TYR A 255 7.88 -8.93 26.69
C TYR A 255 6.34 -8.85 26.73
N PRO A 256 5.63 -9.57 25.85
CA PRO A 256 6.16 -10.43 24.79
C PRO A 256 6.68 -9.65 23.57
N VAL A 257 7.70 -10.18 22.91
CA VAL A 257 8.28 -9.62 21.68
C VAL A 257 8.18 -10.58 20.50
N MET A 258 8.37 -10.05 19.30
CA MET A 258 8.33 -10.74 18.02
C MET A 258 9.67 -10.60 17.30
N ILE A 259 10.36 -11.72 17.09
CA ILE A 259 11.54 -11.82 16.23
C ILE A 259 11.06 -12.11 14.81
N LYS A 260 11.41 -11.26 13.84
CA LYS A 260 11.01 -11.43 12.43
C LYS A 260 12.20 -11.33 11.50
N ALA A 261 12.20 -12.13 10.43
CA ALA A 261 13.03 -11.89 9.27
C ALA A 261 12.50 -10.68 8.49
N SER A 262 13.40 -9.80 8.06
CA SER A 262 13.03 -8.56 7.34
C SER A 262 12.31 -8.87 6.03
N GLU A 263 12.88 -9.76 5.21
CA GLU A 263 12.38 -10.18 3.89
C GLU A 263 11.34 -11.33 3.95
N GLY A 264 10.97 -11.80 5.14
CA GLY A 264 10.02 -12.90 5.28
C GLY A 264 8.57 -12.51 4.90
N GLY A 265 8.08 -12.98 3.76
CA GLY A 265 6.68 -12.86 3.33
C GLY A 265 5.80 -14.02 3.84
N GLY A 266 4.50 -13.76 4.04
CA GLY A 266 3.51 -14.83 4.31
C GLY A 266 3.67 -15.59 5.63
N GLY A 267 4.22 -14.93 6.68
CA GLY A 267 4.35 -15.53 8.02
C GLY A 267 5.60 -16.38 8.24
N LYS A 268 6.49 -16.49 7.24
CA LYS A 268 7.77 -17.21 7.37
C LYS A 268 8.80 -16.37 8.12
N GLY A 269 9.61 -17.01 8.96
CA GLY A 269 10.67 -16.35 9.72
C GLY A 269 10.14 -15.46 10.85
N ILE A 270 9.05 -15.85 11.51
CA ILE A 270 8.47 -15.12 12.64
C ILE A 270 8.46 -16.01 13.89
N ARG A 271 8.90 -15.48 15.04
CA ARG A 271 8.85 -16.14 16.35
C ARG A 271 8.36 -15.18 17.41
N ARG A 272 7.43 -15.63 18.25
CA ARG A 272 7.00 -14.92 19.46
C ARG A 272 7.85 -15.39 20.64
N VAL A 273 8.30 -14.46 21.46
CA VAL A 273 9.12 -14.71 22.64
C VAL A 273 8.39 -14.16 23.86
N GLU A 274 8.12 -15.00 24.86
CA GLU A 274 7.40 -14.60 26.09
C GLU A 274 8.36 -14.14 27.20
N GLY A 275 9.63 -14.55 27.15
CA GLY A 275 10.63 -14.25 28.18
C GLY A 275 12.06 -14.37 27.66
N SER A 276 13.00 -13.80 28.42
CA SER A 276 14.43 -13.69 28.07
C SER A 276 15.12 -15.03 27.78
N GLU A 277 14.69 -16.09 28.45
CA GLU A 277 15.23 -17.44 28.39
C GLU A 277 15.11 -18.07 26.99
N ASP A 278 14.08 -17.69 26.24
CA ASP A 278 13.79 -18.26 24.92
C ASP A 278 14.42 -17.45 23.77
N VAL A 279 14.91 -16.23 24.04
CA VAL A 279 15.38 -15.30 23.00
C VAL A 279 16.44 -15.93 22.10
N ALA A 280 17.48 -16.52 22.68
CA ALA A 280 18.59 -17.07 21.89
C ALA A 280 18.16 -18.27 21.04
N ALA A 281 17.33 -19.16 21.60
CA ALA A 281 16.83 -20.32 20.87
C ALA A 281 15.92 -19.92 19.72
N LEU A 282 15.02 -18.95 19.94
CA LEU A 282 14.06 -18.49 18.94
C LEU A 282 14.69 -17.58 17.89
N PHE A 283 15.71 -16.79 18.24
CA PHE A 283 16.50 -16.00 17.29
C PHE A 283 17.17 -16.89 16.25
N ASN A 284 17.83 -17.96 16.69
CA ASN A 284 18.54 -18.89 15.79
C ASN A 284 17.61 -19.66 14.84
N GLN A 285 16.31 -19.69 15.11
CA GLN A 285 15.31 -20.27 14.20
C GLN A 285 14.87 -19.30 13.10
N VAL A 286 15.20 -18.01 13.22
CA VAL A 286 14.92 -16.99 12.22
C VAL A 286 16.17 -16.78 11.39
N SER A 287 16.11 -17.10 10.10
CA SER A 287 17.23 -16.92 9.18
C SER A 287 17.19 -15.53 8.52
N GLY A 288 18.37 -14.98 8.23
CA GLY A 288 18.53 -13.71 7.50
C GLY A 288 18.60 -12.49 8.41
N ILE A 289 18.24 -11.32 7.85
CA ILE A 289 18.25 -10.04 8.56
C ILE A 289 17.07 -10.00 9.55
N VAL A 290 17.35 -9.70 10.82
CA VAL A 290 16.35 -9.78 11.89
C VAL A 290 15.92 -8.40 12.38
N ILE A 291 14.61 -8.26 12.60
CA ILE A 291 13.95 -7.14 13.27
C ILE A 291 13.23 -7.68 14.52
N CYS A 292 13.38 -7.00 15.66
CA CYS A 292 12.69 -7.32 16.91
C CYS A 292 11.67 -6.23 17.22
N LEU A 293 10.43 -6.61 17.51
CA LEU A 293 9.23 -5.75 17.66
C LEU A 293 8.43 -6.15 18.90
#